data_AF-A0A957EQW0-F1
#
_entry.id   AF-A0A957EQW0-F1
#
_cell.length_a   1.000
_cell.length_b   1.000
_cell.length_c   1.000
_cell.angle_alpha   90.00
_cell.angle_beta   90.00
_cell.angle_gamma   90.00
#
_symmetry.space_group_name_H-M   'P 1'
#
loop_
_entity.id
_entity.type
_entity.pdbx_description
1 polymer ?
#
loop_
_entity_poly.entity_id
_entity_poly.type
_entity_poly.pdbx_seq_one_letter_code
_entity_poly.pdbx_strand_id
1 'polypeptide(L)'
;MTTLVSYHTSGGEEGRCDAKCYDAISDNCTCICGGANHGVGLQRAMDNTRAFVATWIEAFAAQNGATSVTVNEEVYQLRLPL
;
A
#
# COMPACT_ATOMS: atom_id res chain seq x y z
N MET A 1 -8.46 -7.61 9.81
CA MET A 1 -8.39 -6.65 8.69
C MET A 1 -6.97 -6.73 8.15
N THR A 2 -6.79 -7.12 6.88
CA THR A 2 -5.45 -7.34 6.32
C THR A 2 -4.92 -6.05 5.73
N THR A 3 -3.84 -5.52 6.30
CA THR A 3 -3.06 -4.43 5.70
C THR A 3 -2.13 -5.02 4.65
N LEU A 4 -2.18 -4.51 3.42
CA LEU A 4 -1.31 -4.95 2.34
C LEU A 4 0.01 -4.16 2.33
N VAL A 5 -0.05 -2.87 2.62
CA VAL A 5 1.13 -2.02 2.72
C VAL A 5 0.85 -0.84 3.65
N SER A 6 1.83 -0.45 4.43
CA SER A 6 1.81 0.80 5.22
C SER A 6 3.18 1.49 5.15
N TYR A 7 3.16 2.81 5.27
CA TYR A 7 4.33 3.67 5.29
C TYR A 7 4.32 4.48 6.57
N HIS A 8 5.45 4.42 7.28
CA HIS A 8 5.64 5.01 8.60
C HIS A 8 6.82 5.96 8.57
N THR A 9 6.67 7.09 9.24
CA THR A 9 7.74 8.02 9.55
C THR A 9 7.96 8.06 11.06
N SER A 10 8.93 8.86 11.52
CA SER A 10 9.08 9.12 12.96
C SER A 10 7.86 9.83 13.58
N GLY A 11 7.00 10.44 12.78
CA GLY A 11 5.75 11.08 13.21
C GLY A 11 4.55 10.12 13.31
N GLY A 12 4.66 8.90 12.78
CA GLY A 12 3.59 7.91 12.77
C GLY A 12 3.30 7.34 11.37
N GLU A 13 2.14 6.69 11.23
CA GLU A 13 1.66 6.15 9.97
C GLU A 13 1.12 7.27 9.08
N GLU A 14 1.73 7.48 7.91
CA GLU A 14 1.34 8.51 6.95
C GLU A 14 0.62 7.94 5.72
N GLY A 15 0.66 6.62 5.52
CA GLY A 15 -0.01 5.97 4.40
C GLY A 15 -0.30 4.49 4.68
N ARG A 16 -1.48 4.03 4.27
CA ARG A 16 -1.90 2.62 4.45
C ARG A 16 -2.83 2.18 3.32
N CYS A 17 -2.70 0.93 2.89
CA CYS A 17 -3.64 0.24 2.02
C CYS A 17 -4.16 -1.02 2.71
N ASP A 18 -5.47 -1.03 3.01
CA ASP A 18 -6.18 -2.10 3.71
C ASP A 18 -7.59 -2.28 3.11
N ALA A 19 -8.47 -3.02 3.80
CA ALA A 19 -9.84 -3.30 3.37
C ALA A 19 -10.67 -2.04 3.07
N LYS A 20 -10.41 -0.92 3.75
CA LYS A 20 -11.12 0.33 3.47
C LYS A 20 -10.79 0.90 2.09
N CYS A 21 -9.67 0.50 1.50
CA CYS A 21 -9.27 0.87 0.15
C CYS A 21 -9.70 -0.20 -0.85
N TYR A 22 -9.30 -1.46 -0.67
CA TYR A 22 -9.57 -2.47 -1.68
C TYR A 22 -11.03 -2.91 -1.78
N ASP A 23 -11.84 -2.65 -0.76
CA ASP A 23 -13.31 -2.85 -0.80
C ASP A 23 -14.07 -1.51 -0.94
N ALA A 24 -13.37 -0.41 -1.23
CA ALA A 24 -14.00 0.91 -1.33
C ALA A 24 -14.98 1.01 -2.51
N ILE A 25 -16.04 1.80 -2.31
CA ILE A 25 -17.04 2.12 -3.34
C ILE A 25 -17.00 3.62 -3.70
N SER A 26 -16.30 4.44 -2.91
CA SER A 26 -16.16 5.89 -3.17
C SER A 26 -15.23 6.19 -4.33
N ASP A 27 -15.27 7.41 -4.87
CA ASP A 27 -14.43 7.78 -6.02
C ASP A 27 -13.03 8.27 -5.64
N ASN A 28 -12.79 8.54 -4.35
CA ASN A 28 -11.55 9.15 -3.86
C ASN A 28 -10.67 8.12 -3.13
N CYS A 29 -9.38 8.10 -3.49
CA CYS A 29 -8.34 7.33 -2.81
C CYS A 29 -7.15 8.23 -2.45
N THR A 30 -6.77 8.23 -1.17
CA THR A 30 -5.58 8.94 -0.65
C THR A 30 -4.54 7.96 -0.07
N CYS A 31 -4.71 6.66 -0.32
CA CYS A 31 -3.83 5.61 0.16
C CYS A 31 -2.48 5.59 -0.58
N ILE A 32 -1.49 4.96 0.05
CA ILE A 32 -0.14 4.74 -0.52
C ILE A 32 -0.14 4.03 -1.89
N CYS A 33 -1.18 3.25 -2.20
CA CYS A 33 -1.31 2.58 -3.49
C CYS A 33 -1.59 3.54 -4.67
N GLY A 34 -1.78 4.84 -4.42
CA GLY A 34 -2.07 5.82 -5.47
C GLY A 34 -3.38 5.56 -6.23
N GLY A 35 -4.32 4.82 -5.62
CA GLY A 35 -5.59 4.43 -6.25
C GLY A 35 -5.56 3.06 -6.94
N ALA A 36 -4.39 2.44 -7.15
CA ALA A 36 -4.29 1.19 -7.92
C ALA A 36 -5.04 0.00 -7.30
N ASN A 37 -5.22 0.01 -5.97
CA ASN A 37 -5.95 -1.03 -5.26
C ASN A 37 -7.39 -0.62 -4.91
N HIS A 38 -7.84 0.57 -5.29
CA HIS A 38 -9.10 1.12 -4.79
C HIS A 38 -10.32 0.41 -5.40
N GLY A 39 -11.15 -0.23 -4.57
CA GLY A 39 -12.37 -0.95 -4.98
C GLY A 39 -12.16 -2.20 -5.84
N VAL A 40 -10.92 -2.69 -6.00
CA VAL A 40 -10.60 -3.83 -6.89
C VAL A 40 -10.76 -5.20 -6.22
N GLY A 41 -11.01 -5.23 -4.91
CA GLY A 41 -11.08 -6.44 -4.09
C GLY A 41 -9.71 -6.98 -3.66
N LEU A 42 -9.70 -7.77 -2.57
CA LEU A 42 -8.49 -8.26 -1.90
C LEU A 42 -7.50 -8.98 -2.84
N GLN A 43 -7.99 -9.95 -3.62
CA GLN A 43 -7.11 -10.77 -4.48
C GLN A 43 -6.32 -9.92 -5.47
N ARG A 44 -7.02 -9.04 -6.20
CA ARG A 44 -6.39 -8.16 -7.19
C ARG A 44 -5.46 -7.15 -6.51
N ALA A 45 -5.85 -6.64 -5.35
CA ALA A 45 -5.03 -5.73 -4.57
C ALA A 45 -3.71 -6.38 -4.10
N MET A 46 -3.73 -7.66 -3.73
CA MET A 46 -2.51 -8.41 -3.39
C MET A 46 -1.57 -8.55 -4.59
N ASP A 47 -2.10 -8.90 -5.76
CA ASP A 47 -1.31 -9.06 -6.99
C ASP A 47 -0.68 -7.73 -7.42
N ASN A 48 -1.48 -6.65 -7.40
CA ASN A 48 -0.99 -5.29 -7.64
C ASN A 48 0.09 -4.88 -6.63
N THR A 49 -0.10 -5.17 -5.34
CA THR A 49 0.87 -4.83 -4.29
C THR A 49 2.20 -5.52 -4.57
N ARG A 50 2.22 -6.83 -4.86
CA ARG A 50 3.47 -7.54 -5.21
C ARG A 50 4.16 -6.94 -6.45
N ALA A 51 3.39 -6.51 -7.44
CA ALA A 51 3.92 -5.98 -8.70
C ALA A 51 4.48 -4.55 -8.58
N PHE A 52 3.84 -3.68 -7.77
CA PHE A 52 4.07 -2.24 -7.83
C PHE A 52 4.60 -1.62 -6.55
N VAL A 53 4.63 -2.33 -5.42
CA VAL A 53 4.92 -1.72 -4.11
C VAL A 53 6.27 -0.99 -4.03
N ALA A 54 7.30 -1.46 -4.73
CA ALA A 54 8.59 -0.76 -4.80
C ALA A 54 8.40 0.68 -5.34
N THR A 55 7.69 0.81 -6.47
CA THR A 55 7.41 2.11 -7.08
C THR A 55 6.52 3.00 -6.22
N TRP A 56 5.57 2.42 -5.50
CA TRP A 56 4.69 3.18 -4.60
C TRP A 56 5.46 3.73 -3.40
N ILE A 57 6.32 2.91 -2.81
CA ILE A 57 7.13 3.33 -1.66
C ILE A 57 8.10 4.45 -2.07
N GLU A 58 8.76 4.34 -3.21
CA GLU A 58 9.62 5.41 -3.74
C GLU A 58 8.83 6.70 -3.98
N ALA A 59 7.67 6.61 -4.63
CA ALA A 59 6.83 7.79 -4.91
C ALA A 59 6.30 8.43 -3.62
N PHE A 60 5.89 7.63 -2.63
CA PHE A 60 5.36 8.13 -1.37
C PHE A 60 6.48 8.72 -0.48
N ALA A 61 7.65 8.10 -0.46
CA ALA A 61 8.83 8.60 0.23
C ALA A 61 9.29 9.94 -0.35
N ALA A 62 9.33 10.08 -1.69
CA ALA A 62 9.67 11.33 -2.36
C ALA A 62 8.68 12.45 -2.02
N GLN A 63 7.37 12.16 -2.02
CA GLN A 63 6.34 13.13 -1.62
C GLN A 63 6.47 13.58 -0.16
N ASN A 64 6.96 12.69 0.72
CA ASN A 64 7.12 12.96 2.14
C ASN A 64 8.55 13.41 2.53
N GLY A 65 9.42 13.69 1.55
CA GLY A 65 10.77 14.20 1.78
C GLY A 65 11.74 13.23 2.44
N ALA A 66 11.47 11.92 2.39
CA ALA A 66 12.36 10.91 2.97
C ALA A 66 13.63 10.73 2.13
N THR A 67 14.78 10.63 2.80
CA THR A 67 16.10 10.48 2.15
C THR A 67 16.55 9.02 2.03
N SER A 68 15.90 8.11 2.73
CA SER A 68 16.15 6.66 2.66
C SER A 68 14.89 5.89 3.05
N VAL A 69 14.69 4.71 2.47
CA VAL A 69 13.52 3.88 2.72
C VAL A 69 13.93 2.42 2.85
N THR A 70 13.31 1.71 3.79
CA THR A 70 13.46 0.27 3.97
C THR A 70 12.12 -0.39 3.71
N VAL A 71 12.10 -1.39 2.82
CA VAL A 71 10.90 -2.19 2.53
C VAL A 71 11.01 -3.53 3.24
N ASN A 72 10.00 -3.91 4.02
CA ASN A 72 9.95 -5.23 4.64
C ASN A 72 9.69 -6.30 3.56
N GLU A 73 10.45 -7.40 3.57
CA GLU A 73 10.32 -8.51 2.62
C GLU A 73 8.91 -9.13 2.61
N GLU A 74 8.20 -9.09 3.75
CA GLU A 74 6.82 -9.57 3.89
C GLU A 74 5.86 -8.92 2.87
N VAL A 75 6.14 -7.69 2.46
CA VAL A 75 5.35 -6.95 1.47
C VAL A 75 5.42 -7.63 0.10
N TYR A 76 6.58 -8.17 -0.29
CA TYR A 76 6.74 -8.94 -1.53
C TYR A 76 6.23 -10.38 -1.40
N GLN A 77 6.18 -10.89 -0.18
CA GLN A 77 5.80 -12.27 0.13
C GLN A 77 4.33 -12.42 0.55
N LEU A 78 3.47 -11.40 0.42
CA LEU A 78 2.05 -11.47 0.77
C LEU A 78 1.40 -12.72 0.14
N ARG A 79 1.25 -13.82 0.88
CA ARG A 79 0.56 -15.03 0.41
C ARG A 79 -0.91 -14.92 0.78
N LEU A 80 -1.78 -15.45 -0.07
CA LEU A 80 -3.19 -15.63 0.29
C LEU A 80 -3.24 -16.47 1.57
N PRO A 81 -3.96 -16.06 2.63
CA PRO A 81 -4.42 -17.04 3.58
C PRO A 81 -5.33 -18.00 2.80
N LEU A 82 -4.97 -19.28 2.78
CA LEU A 82 -5.85 -20.36 2.32
C LEU A 82 -7.11 -20.42 3.20
#